data_AF-A0A8I2YC99-F1
#
_entry.id   AF-A0A8I2YC99-F1
#
_cell.length_a   1.000
_cell.length_b   1.000
_cell.length_c   1.000
_cell.angle_alpha   90.00
_cell.angle_beta   90.00
_cell.angle_gamma   90.00
#
_symmetry.space_group_name_H-M   'P 1'
#
loop_
_entity.id
_entity.type
_entity.pdbx_description
1 polymer ?
#
loop_
_entity_poly.entity_id
_entity_poly.type
_entity_poly.pdbx_seq_one_letter_code
_entity_poly.pdbx_strand_id
1 'polypeptide(L)'
;MNIWGKLRIRGGDLLRTSWALKRIKSSTEYRDNCYVRDENSPDQFEVTFDQDSNNAVTVVQYGRLEKILEFETGSQNTWRGLKNTYQLLALISPCKTGGKDASHQVVEYKDMKESIITDIRNIKAVVGRVKSRGRWIIVDRSVETVLQAWGVGDHKSSEEGSDSDEDSDKYNQ
;
A
#
# COMPACT_ATOMS: atom_id res chain seq x y z
N MET A 1 17.92 -21.13 -8.06
CA MET A 1 16.75 -20.38 -7.56
C MET A 1 16.54 -19.20 -8.47
N ASN A 2 15.45 -19.20 -9.24
CA ASN A 2 15.16 -18.12 -10.18
C ASN A 2 14.47 -16.96 -9.45
N ILE A 3 14.69 -15.73 -9.94
CA ILE A 3 14.13 -14.51 -9.36
C ILE A 3 13.28 -13.82 -10.42
N TRP A 4 12.03 -13.56 -10.08
CA TRP A 4 11.07 -12.87 -10.94
C TRP A 4 10.92 -11.40 -10.54
N GLY A 5 10.75 -10.55 -11.54
CA GLY A 5 10.67 -9.09 -11.37
C GLY A 5 9.27 -8.49 -11.53
N LYS A 6 8.33 -9.24 -12.11
CA LYS A 6 7.00 -8.77 -12.47
C LYS A 6 5.98 -9.85 -12.16
N LEU A 7 4.81 -9.45 -11.66
CA LEU A 7 3.67 -10.31 -11.41
C LEU A 7 2.42 -9.61 -11.94
N ARG A 8 1.54 -10.35 -12.60
CA ARG A 8 0.20 -9.85 -12.91
C ARG A 8 -0.81 -10.63 -12.09
N ILE A 9 -1.60 -9.93 -11.28
CA ILE A 9 -2.70 -10.53 -10.54
C ILE A 9 -3.88 -10.67 -11.50
N ARG A 10 -4.56 -11.83 -11.45
CA ARG A 10 -5.76 -12.09 -12.25
C ARG A 10 -6.83 -11.05 -11.89
N GLY A 11 -7.24 -10.22 -12.84
CA GLY A 11 -8.10 -9.05 -12.57
C GLY A 11 -7.50 -7.71 -13.04
N GLY A 12 -6.20 -7.66 -13.34
CA GLY A 12 -5.63 -6.61 -14.19
C GLY A 12 -4.38 -5.93 -13.66
N ASP A 13 -4.17 -5.92 -12.35
CA ASP A 13 -3.05 -5.20 -11.76
C ASP A 13 -1.71 -5.87 -12.10
N LEU A 14 -0.78 -5.07 -12.62
CA LEU A 14 0.61 -5.44 -12.84
C LEU A 14 1.45 -4.85 -11.71
N LEU A 15 2.21 -5.72 -11.05
CA LEU A 15 3.14 -5.37 -10.00
C LEU A 15 4.58 -5.58 -10.48
N ARG A 16 5.49 -4.69 -10.08
CA ARG A 16 6.94 -4.88 -10.24
C ARG A 16 7.57 -4.96 -8.86
N THR A 17 8.59 -5.79 -8.71
CA THR A 17 9.34 -5.89 -7.45
C THR A 17 10.28 -4.71 -7.29
N SER A 18 10.63 -4.34 -6.05
CA SER A 18 11.62 -3.29 -5.81
C SER A 18 12.96 -3.62 -6.49
N TRP A 19 13.33 -4.91 -6.49
CA TRP A 19 14.49 -5.40 -7.21
C TRP A 19 14.45 -5.13 -8.72
N ALA A 20 13.28 -5.28 -9.35
CA ALA A 20 13.12 -5.00 -10.78
C ALA A 20 13.12 -3.49 -11.07
N LEU A 21 12.47 -2.68 -10.23
CA LEU A 21 12.44 -1.22 -10.41
C LEU A 21 13.83 -0.60 -10.32
N LYS A 22 14.69 -1.05 -9.41
CA LYS A 22 16.08 -0.56 -9.27
C LYS A 22 16.94 -0.75 -10.52
N ARG A 23 16.54 -1.64 -11.45
CA ARG A 23 17.27 -1.93 -12.69
C ARG A 23 16.82 -1.06 -13.86
N ILE A 24 15.75 -0.29 -13.69
CA ILE A 24 15.25 0.64 -14.70
C ILE A 24 15.97 1.97 -14.50
N LYS A 25 16.75 2.40 -15.51
CA LYS A 25 17.63 3.58 -15.43
C LYS A 25 16.88 4.93 -15.43
N SER A 26 15.61 4.97 -15.85
CA SER A 26 14.80 6.21 -15.80
C SER A 26 14.01 6.29 -14.50
N SER A 27 14.65 6.87 -13.47
CA SER A 27 14.09 7.04 -12.13
C SER A 27 12.85 7.95 -12.05
N THR A 28 12.53 8.69 -13.13
CA THR A 28 11.55 9.78 -13.10
C THR A 28 10.13 9.38 -13.52
N GLU A 29 9.92 8.24 -14.17
CA GLU A 29 8.63 7.93 -14.85
C GLU A 29 7.87 6.72 -14.30
N TYR A 30 8.48 5.89 -13.45
CA TYR A 30 7.82 4.68 -12.96
C TYR A 30 7.14 4.92 -11.61
N ARG A 31 5.81 4.76 -11.59
CA ARG A 31 5.03 4.67 -10.35
C ARG A 31 5.55 3.49 -9.52
N ASP A 32 5.95 3.76 -8.28
CA ASP A 32 6.35 2.75 -7.29
C ASP A 32 5.13 1.88 -6.94
N ASN A 33 4.92 0.84 -7.73
CA ASN A 33 3.80 -0.10 -7.62
C ASN A 33 4.20 -1.38 -6.89
N CYS A 34 5.25 -1.35 -6.06
CA CYS A 34 5.73 -2.52 -5.34
C CYS A 34 4.87 -2.86 -4.12
N TYR A 35 3.81 -2.12 -3.81
CA TYR A 35 3.08 -2.25 -2.56
C TYR A 35 1.89 -3.19 -2.70
N VAL A 36 1.76 -4.08 -1.72
CA VAL A 36 0.80 -5.17 -1.73
C VAL A 36 0.00 -5.22 -0.44
N ARG A 37 -1.25 -5.66 -0.57
CA ARG A 37 -2.10 -6.12 0.53
C ARG A 37 -1.91 -7.64 0.67
N ASP A 38 -1.53 -8.08 1.85
CA ASP A 38 -1.38 -9.48 2.25
C ASP A 38 -2.48 -9.82 3.26
N GLU A 39 -3.24 -10.87 2.98
CA GLU A 39 -4.24 -11.43 3.87
C GLU A 39 -3.88 -12.88 4.13
N ASN A 40 -3.86 -13.27 5.40
CA ASN A 40 -3.53 -14.62 5.85
C ASN A 40 -2.02 -14.93 5.85
N SER A 41 -1.21 -14.08 6.47
CA SER A 41 0.06 -14.52 7.05
C SER A 41 -0.11 -14.82 8.55
N PRO A 42 -0.80 -15.93 8.92
CA PRO A 42 -0.96 -16.32 10.33
C PRO A 42 0.38 -16.72 10.97
N ASP A 43 1.41 -16.98 10.16
CA ASP A 43 2.64 -17.60 10.63
C ASP A 43 3.70 -16.61 11.14
N GLN A 44 3.44 -15.30 11.13
CA GLN A 44 4.42 -14.31 11.62
C GLN A 44 3.89 -13.20 12.53
N PHE A 45 2.60 -13.16 12.84
CA PHE A 45 2.06 -12.22 13.84
C PHE A 45 0.91 -12.90 14.57
N GLU A 46 1.01 -12.96 15.92
CA GLU A 46 0.05 -13.51 16.88
C GLU A 46 -1.32 -13.86 16.28
N VAL A 47 -1.54 -15.15 16.06
CA VAL A 47 -2.91 -15.67 15.94
C VAL A 47 -3.55 -15.48 17.31
N THR A 48 -4.20 -14.33 17.50
CA THR A 48 -5.05 -14.14 18.66
C THR A 48 -6.33 -14.91 18.37
N PHE A 49 -6.40 -16.14 18.85
CA PHE A 49 -7.67 -16.82 18.97
C PHE A 49 -8.47 -16.03 19.99
N ASP A 50 -9.58 -15.45 19.55
CA ASP A 50 -10.63 -15.04 20.48
C ASP A 50 -11.13 -16.31 21.17
N GLN A 51 -10.71 -16.51 22.42
CA GLN A 51 -11.02 -17.72 23.19
C GLN A 51 -12.54 -17.89 23.39
N ASP A 52 -13.33 -16.83 23.19
CA ASP A 52 -14.77 -16.86 23.37
C ASP A 52 -15.56 -17.20 22.09
N SER A 53 -14.97 -17.07 20.89
CA SER A 53 -15.74 -17.16 19.63
C SER A 53 -15.28 -18.20 18.59
N ASN A 54 -14.16 -18.89 18.80
CA ASN A 54 -13.64 -19.92 17.87
C ASN A 54 -13.50 -19.43 16.41
N ASN A 55 -13.42 -18.12 16.19
CA ASN A 55 -13.35 -17.50 14.88
C ASN A 55 -11.91 -17.16 14.51
N ALA A 56 -11.52 -17.49 13.28
CA ALA A 56 -10.23 -17.09 12.73
C ALA A 56 -10.22 -15.58 12.48
N VAL A 57 -9.23 -14.88 13.05
CA VAL A 57 -9.03 -13.45 12.80
C VAL A 57 -8.18 -13.28 11.55
N THR A 58 -8.76 -12.68 10.50
CA THR A 58 -8.02 -12.26 9.31
C THR A 58 -7.22 -11.00 9.63
N VAL A 59 -5.90 -11.08 9.60
CA VAL A 59 -5.02 -9.91 9.75
C VAL A 59 -4.61 -9.41 8.37
N VAL A 60 -4.93 -8.15 8.09
CA VAL A 60 -4.51 -7.46 6.87
C VAL A 60 -3.17 -6.77 7.10
N GLN A 61 -2.22 -7.02 6.22
CA GLN A 61 -0.93 -6.36 6.23
C GLN A 61 -0.62 -5.71 4.89
N TYR A 62 0.18 -4.65 4.96
CA TYR A 62 0.67 -3.95 3.79
C TYR A 62 2.18 -4.03 3.77
N GLY A 63 2.77 -4.15 2.59
CA GLY A 63 4.22 -4.22 2.47
C GLY A 63 4.73 -3.93 1.07
N ARG A 64 6.04 -3.75 0.96
CA ARG A 64 6.74 -3.62 -0.32
C ARG A 64 7.23 -4.99 -0.76
N LEU A 65 6.81 -5.45 -1.94
CA LEU A 65 7.36 -6.62 -2.58
C LEU A 65 8.78 -6.36 -3.05
N GLU A 66 9.75 -7.00 -2.40
CA GLU A 66 11.17 -6.87 -2.70
C GLU A 66 11.58 -7.76 -3.86
N LYS A 67 11.14 -9.03 -3.84
CA LYS A 67 11.50 -10.08 -4.80
C LYS A 67 10.39 -11.12 -4.90
N ILE A 68 10.35 -11.81 -6.04
CA ILE A 68 9.59 -13.05 -6.20
C ILE A 68 10.62 -14.16 -6.44
N LEU A 69 10.53 -15.23 -5.66
CA LEU A 69 11.46 -16.35 -5.69
C LEU A 69 10.74 -17.58 -6.21
N GLU A 70 11.38 -18.30 -7.12
CA GLU A 70 10.92 -19.62 -7.55
C GLU A 70 11.75 -20.70 -6.87
N PHE A 71 11.04 -21.60 -6.16
CA PHE A 71 11.62 -22.69 -5.41
C PHE A 71 11.04 -24.02 -5.90
N GLU A 72 11.90 -24.94 -6.30
CA GLU A 72 11.50 -26.31 -6.63
C GLU A 72 11.58 -27.18 -5.38
N THR A 73 10.46 -27.78 -5.00
CA THR A 73 10.43 -28.76 -3.90
C THR A 73 10.98 -30.09 -4.39
N GLY A 74 11.81 -30.75 -3.58
CA GLY A 74 12.27 -32.11 -3.87
C GLY A 74 11.18 -33.17 -3.67
N SER A 75 11.59 -34.43 -3.84
CA SER A 75 10.74 -35.61 -3.66
C SER A 75 10.57 -36.04 -2.20
N GLN A 76 11.22 -35.36 -1.26
CA GLN A 76 11.23 -35.75 0.16
C GLN A 76 9.83 -35.72 0.78
N ASN A 77 9.56 -36.67 1.69
CA ASN A 77 8.27 -36.78 2.39
C ASN A 77 7.86 -35.54 3.18
N THR A 78 8.83 -34.70 3.58
CA THR A 78 8.61 -33.43 4.28
C THR A 78 7.74 -32.44 3.50
N TRP A 79 7.81 -32.44 2.16
CA TRP A 79 7.02 -31.53 1.32
C TRP A 79 5.54 -31.93 1.18
N ARG A 80 5.14 -33.13 1.64
CA ARG A 80 3.75 -33.63 1.58
C ARG A 80 3.11 -33.42 0.20
N GLY A 81 2.02 -32.65 0.11
CA GLY A 81 1.31 -32.35 -1.14
C GLY A 81 2.04 -31.38 -2.07
N LEU A 82 3.16 -30.80 -1.64
CA LEU A 82 3.97 -29.90 -2.44
C LEU A 82 5.12 -30.60 -3.13
N LYS A 83 5.35 -31.91 -2.98
CA LYS A 83 6.49 -32.61 -3.60
C LYS A 83 6.56 -32.43 -5.12
N ASN A 84 7.78 -32.29 -5.65
CA ASN A 84 8.04 -32.18 -7.09
C ASN A 84 7.21 -31.06 -7.77
N THR A 85 6.94 -29.97 -7.05
CA THR A 85 6.26 -28.79 -7.59
C THR A 85 7.16 -27.56 -7.56
N TYR A 86 6.81 -26.56 -8.37
CA TYR A 86 7.37 -25.23 -8.28
C TYR A 86 6.50 -24.36 -7.37
N GLN A 87 7.12 -23.76 -6.37
CA GLN A 87 6.51 -22.81 -5.45
C GLN A 87 7.00 -21.40 -5.78
N LEU A 88 6.07 -20.45 -5.79
CA LEU A 88 6.37 -19.04 -5.93
C LEU A 88 6.23 -18.36 -4.57
N LEU A 89 7.32 -17.77 -4.11
CA LEU A 89 7.40 -17.10 -2.82
C LEU A 89 7.60 -15.60 -3.03
N ALA A 90 7.00 -14.80 -2.16
CA ALA A 90 7.13 -13.37 -2.11
C ALA A 90 8.01 -12.96 -0.93
N LEU A 91 9.10 -12.22 -1.21
CA LEU A 91 9.86 -11.52 -0.18
C LEU A 91 9.26 -10.13 -0.02
N ILE A 92 8.64 -9.86 1.13
CA ILE A 92 7.91 -8.62 1.42
C ILE A 92 8.56 -7.93 2.60
N SER A 93 8.82 -6.63 2.50
CA SER A 93 9.11 -5.78 3.67
C SER A 93 7.79 -5.20 4.17
N PRO A 94 7.26 -5.59 5.34
CA PRO A 94 5.98 -5.09 5.82
C PRO A 94 6.07 -3.62 6.26
N CYS A 95 4.99 -2.87 6.08
CA CYS A 95 4.83 -1.52 6.63
C CYS A 95 4.49 -1.61 8.13
N LYS A 96 5.05 -0.72 8.95
CA LYS A 96 4.69 -0.62 10.38
C LYS A 96 3.39 0.18 10.56
N THR A 97 2.26 -0.43 10.24
CA THR A 97 0.92 0.19 10.30
C THR A 97 0.22 0.03 11.65
N GLY A 98 0.75 -0.80 12.55
CA GLY A 98 0.12 -1.12 13.83
C GLY A 98 -1.16 -1.96 13.70
N GLY A 99 -1.25 -2.80 12.65
CA GLY A 99 -2.42 -3.68 12.44
C GLY A 99 -3.64 -2.99 11.84
N LYS A 100 -3.51 -1.72 11.42
CA LYS A 100 -4.61 -0.97 10.81
C LYS A 100 -4.84 -1.39 9.36
N ASP A 101 -6.11 -1.48 8.99
CA ASP A 101 -6.59 -1.79 7.65
C ASP A 101 -6.95 -0.50 6.87
N ALA A 102 -6.32 -0.29 5.71
CA ALA A 102 -6.50 0.88 4.87
C ALA A 102 -7.77 0.83 3.99
N SER A 103 -8.48 -0.29 3.96
CA SER A 103 -9.81 -0.37 3.34
C SER A 103 -10.92 0.20 4.21
N HIS A 104 -10.70 0.34 5.52
CA HIS A 104 -11.68 0.86 6.48
C HIS A 104 -11.31 2.23 7.06
N GLN A 105 -10.06 2.67 6.95
CA GLN A 105 -9.60 3.94 7.52
C GLN A 105 -8.32 4.45 6.84
N VAL A 106 -7.96 5.70 7.11
CA VAL A 106 -6.66 6.24 6.68
C VAL A 106 -5.55 5.57 7.48
N VAL A 107 -4.63 4.90 6.78
CA VAL A 107 -3.47 4.23 7.38
C VAL A 107 -2.19 4.92 6.95
N GLU A 108 -1.41 5.30 7.95
CA GLU A 108 -0.10 5.91 7.76
C GLU A 108 1.01 5.07 8.37
N TYR A 109 2.20 5.13 7.80
CA TYR A 109 3.40 4.53 8.35
C TYR A 109 4.63 5.39 8.04
N LYS A 110 5.67 5.25 8.86
CA LYS A 110 6.97 5.88 8.65
C LYS A 110 8.06 4.84 8.37
N ASP A 111 8.00 3.75 9.13
CA ASP A 111 9.02 2.70 9.14
C ASP A 111 8.50 1.40 8.53
N MET A 112 9.44 0.58 8.06
CA MET A 112 9.19 -0.78 7.60
C MET A 112 9.65 -1.77 8.67
N LYS A 113 9.08 -2.98 8.70
CA LYS A 113 9.55 -4.13 9.47
C LYS A 113 10.60 -4.90 8.66
N GLU A 114 11.23 -5.88 9.32
CA GLU A 114 12.11 -6.85 8.66
C GLU A 114 11.38 -7.62 7.55
N SER A 115 12.10 -7.96 6.48
CA SER A 115 11.49 -8.65 5.35
C SER A 115 11.13 -10.09 5.70
N ILE A 116 10.01 -10.53 5.18
CA ILE A 116 9.43 -11.86 5.41
C ILE A 116 9.27 -12.58 4.07
N ILE A 117 9.34 -13.91 4.10
CA ILE A 117 9.02 -14.75 2.94
C ILE A 117 7.66 -15.39 3.19
N THR A 118 6.74 -15.22 2.23
CA THR A 118 5.39 -15.79 2.26
C THR A 118 5.04 -16.41 0.91
N ASP A 119 3.98 -17.19 0.85
CA ASP A 119 3.43 -17.68 -0.41
C ASP A 119 2.90 -16.50 -1.25
N ILE A 120 3.21 -16.46 -2.55
CA ILE A 120 2.76 -15.38 -3.42
C ILE A 120 1.22 -15.26 -3.49
N ARG A 121 0.48 -16.34 -3.22
CA ARG A 121 -0.99 -16.39 -3.20
C ARG A 121 -1.61 -15.62 -2.02
N ASN A 122 -0.79 -15.26 -1.04
CA ASN A 122 -1.22 -14.43 0.09
C ASN A 122 -1.32 -12.95 -0.31
N ILE A 123 -0.65 -12.53 -1.39
CA ILE A 123 -0.84 -11.21 -2.00
C ILE A 123 -2.21 -11.14 -2.66
N LYS A 124 -3.07 -10.24 -2.16
CA LYS A 124 -4.46 -10.07 -2.65
C LYS A 124 -4.62 -8.92 -3.61
N ALA A 125 -3.95 -7.80 -3.36
CA ALA A 125 -4.14 -6.59 -4.16
C ALA A 125 -2.88 -5.75 -4.23
N VAL A 126 -2.81 -4.90 -5.27
CA VAL A 126 -1.83 -3.83 -5.38
C VAL A 126 -2.41 -2.56 -4.78
N VAL A 127 -1.68 -1.97 -3.84
CA VAL A 127 -2.07 -0.72 -3.18
C VAL A 127 -1.18 0.42 -3.62
N GLY A 128 -1.75 1.62 -3.65
CA GLY A 128 -0.99 2.85 -3.82
C GLY A 128 -0.41 3.34 -2.50
N ARG A 129 0.51 4.30 -2.57
CA ARG A 129 0.90 5.11 -1.42
C ARG A 129 1.25 6.52 -1.85
N VAL A 130 1.05 7.47 -0.95
CA VAL A 130 1.43 8.88 -1.14
C VAL A 130 2.26 9.36 0.04
N LYS A 131 3.27 10.19 -0.22
CA LYS A 131 4.07 10.80 0.85
C LYS A 131 3.47 12.13 1.25
N SER A 132 3.20 12.33 2.53
CA SER A 132 2.71 13.58 3.08
C SER A 132 3.27 13.81 4.47
N ARG A 133 3.74 15.03 4.78
CA ARG A 133 4.23 15.43 6.11
C ARG A 133 5.21 14.43 6.74
N GLY A 134 6.14 13.90 5.94
CA GLY A 134 7.16 12.95 6.37
C GLY A 134 6.68 11.51 6.62
N ARG A 135 5.41 11.21 6.35
CA ARG A 135 4.79 9.89 6.48
C ARG A 135 4.29 9.39 5.13
N TRP A 136 4.13 8.08 5.02
CA TRP A 136 3.49 7.42 3.89
C TRP A 136 2.06 7.08 4.25
N ILE A 137 1.12 7.45 3.40
CA ILE A 137 -0.30 7.12 3.51
C ILE A 137 -0.60 6.01 2.50
N ILE A 138 -1.25 4.94 2.94
CA ILE A 138 -1.65 3.83 2.08
C ILE A 138 -2.95 4.21 1.38
N VAL A 139 -3.01 3.95 0.08
CA VAL A 139 -4.19 4.14 -0.76
C VAL A 139 -4.64 2.76 -1.23
N ASP A 140 -5.51 2.15 -0.45
CA ASP A 140 -6.13 0.88 -0.80
C ASP A 140 -7.35 1.12 -1.69
N ARG A 141 -7.44 0.41 -2.81
CA ARG A 141 -8.53 0.52 -3.79
C ARG A 141 -9.60 -0.56 -3.59
N SER A 142 -9.41 -1.49 -2.66
CA SER A 142 -10.34 -2.60 -2.41
C SER A 142 -11.59 -2.19 -1.60
N VAL A 143 -12.10 -0.98 -1.82
CA VAL A 143 -12.95 -0.25 -0.87
C VAL A 143 -14.37 -0.86 -0.74
N GLU A 144 -14.79 -1.16 0.49
CA GLU A 144 -16.16 -0.86 0.96
C GLU A 144 -16.15 0.59 1.45
N THR A 145 -16.83 1.47 0.70
CA THR A 145 -16.69 2.94 0.69
C THR A 145 -16.40 3.61 2.04
N VAL A 146 -15.23 4.26 2.17
CA VAL A 146 -14.98 5.27 3.20
C VAL A 146 -14.83 6.64 2.55
N LEU A 147 -15.76 7.55 2.89
CA LEU A 147 -15.76 8.94 2.50
C LEU A 147 -14.48 9.65 2.97
N GLN A 148 -13.69 10.15 2.02
CA GLN A 148 -12.61 11.09 2.34
C GLN A 148 -13.23 12.44 2.71
N ALA A 149 -13.21 12.80 3.99
CA ALA A 149 -13.39 14.18 4.41
C ALA A 149 -12.11 14.96 4.09
N TRP A 150 -12.06 15.59 2.92
CA TRP A 150 -11.07 16.62 2.64
C TRP A 150 -11.50 17.89 3.36
N GLY A 151 -10.79 18.26 4.41
CA GLY A 151 -10.92 19.59 5.01
C GLY A 151 -10.40 20.62 4.01
N VAL A 152 -11.30 21.24 3.26
CA VAL A 152 -11.05 22.52 2.61
C VAL A 152 -10.85 23.51 3.75
N GLY A 153 -9.61 23.92 3.96
CA GLY A 153 -9.35 25.09 4.78
C GLY A 153 -9.96 26.28 4.06
N ASP A 154 -11.03 26.83 4.62
CA ASP A 154 -11.62 28.10 4.19
C ASP A 154 -10.54 29.18 4.21
N HIS A 155 -9.95 29.44 3.06
CA HIS A 155 -9.24 30.68 2.84
C HIS A 155 -10.33 31.75 2.69
N LYS A 156 -10.70 32.39 3.80
CA LYS A 156 -11.50 33.61 3.77
C LYS A 156 -10.75 34.62 2.91
N SER A 157 -11.21 34.82 1.69
CA SER A 157 -10.91 36.01 0.91
C SER A 157 -11.52 37.18 1.66
N SER A 158 -10.67 38.04 2.23
CA SER A 158 -11.08 39.34 2.73
C SER A 158 -11.50 40.20 1.54
N GLU A 159 -12.81 40.34 1.36
CA GLU A 159 -13.43 41.44 0.62
C GLU A 159 -13.31 42.71 1.46
N GLU A 160 -12.50 43.66 0.99
CA GLU A 160 -12.57 45.09 1.31
C GLU A 160 -12.33 45.77 -0.05
N GLY A 161 -13.13 46.68 -0.58
CA GLY A 161 -14.34 47.36 -0.19
C GLY A 161 -14.59 48.30 -1.37
N SER A 162 -15.79 48.26 -1.96
CA SER A 162 -16.20 49.18 -3.01
C SER A 162 -16.56 50.53 -2.39
N ASP A 163 -15.84 51.59 -2.73
CA ASP A 163 -16.35 52.96 -2.57
C ASP A 163 -16.29 53.66 -3.93
N SER A 164 -17.49 53.84 -4.48
CA SER A 164 -17.82 54.77 -5.55
C SER A 164 -18.30 56.07 -4.90
N ASP A 165 -17.67 57.20 -5.21
CA ASP A 165 -18.27 58.52 -5.02
C ASP A 165 -17.95 59.40 -6.24
N GLU A 166 -19.03 59.84 -6.89
CA GLU A 166 -19.05 60.86 -7.94
C GLU A 166 -19.09 62.29 -7.33
N ASP A 167 -18.47 63.22 -8.06
CA ASP A 167 -18.73 64.66 -8.17
C ASP A 167 -18.63 65.62 -6.97
N SER A 168 -17.71 66.60 -7.09
CA SER A 168 -18.07 68.03 -7.03
C SER A 168 -16.93 68.97 -7.52
N ASP A 169 -17.23 69.69 -8.60
CA ASP A 169 -16.82 71.04 -9.04
C ASP A 169 -15.67 71.86 -8.40
N LYS A 170 -14.86 72.43 -9.30
CA LYS A 170 -14.33 73.82 -9.42
C LYS A 170 -13.85 74.59 -8.16
N TYR A 171 -12.61 75.09 -8.20
CA TYR A 171 -12.25 76.53 -8.37
C TYR A 171 -10.72 76.80 -8.25
N ASN A 172 -10.19 77.58 -9.21
CA ASN A 172 -9.05 78.52 -9.20
C ASN A 172 -7.77 78.28 -8.35
N GLN A 173 -6.61 78.20 -8.99
CA GLN A 173 -5.72 79.36 -9.29
C GLN A 173 -4.61 78.97 -10.28
#